data_AF-A0A0L6JWT8-F1
#
_entry.id   AF-A0A0L6JWT8-F1
#
_cell.length_a   1.000
_cell.length_b   1.000
_cell.length_c   1.000
_cell.angle_alpha   90.00
_cell.angle_beta   90.00
_cell.angle_gamma   90.00
#
_symmetry.space_group_name_H-M   'P 1'
#
loop_
_entity.id
_entity.type
_entity.pdbx_description
1 polymer ?
#
loop_
_entity_poly.entity_id
_entity_poly.type
_entity_poly.pdbx_seq_one_letter_code
_entity_poly.pdbx_strand_id
1 'polypeptide(L)'
;MMKKFSALLCIMFCITIILPFNNINVSDAASPDIIVAKDGTGKFTTVQAAIDSVPANNTKQVIIYVKKGTYQEVVTIRKDNIYLIGESNTGTKITYGNYAGKLKADGTTYGTSGSASFYLYGKNSILENILIDNSFDENTNTAGKQAVAAYIQGDRNIIRNCVFTGNQDTLYANGGRQYYIDCKIVGDTDFIFGGATAVFDNCEIVSTVRGGYVTAASTDISNYGYLFLNCKLTSEAPANSTYLGRPWRPNAYVVYKTCYLGAHINKNGWTTMSGNLPENARFFEYKNTGPGALVNSSRRQLTDANALEFTPENLLKGTDNWNPVASVKPTSTPTVTLKPTPESGYSIYQAENASYNQAVYETKNAGYTGTGYINYDGVAGGYIEWSVNIPSSTIVRLNFRYANGTTNNRPMEIKVNGAAAVGSMNFYPTGSWTTWNVNSTDIYLTKGINTIRAASLTAEGGPNIDYMEVSEIKNTPTPSNYVSVDLNGDRIINMADLIILASTFNAVRGDGKYAEANDLNKDGAINMSDVIVIAAKFNSSI
;
A
#
# COMPACT_ATOMS: atom_id res chain seq x y z
N MET A 1 -37.83 10.31 -80.62
CA MET A 1 -39.17 9.84 -80.23
C MET A 1 -38.96 8.74 -79.17
N MET A 2 -39.56 8.89 -77.98
CA MET A 2 -39.57 7.94 -76.82
C MET A 2 -38.23 7.73 -76.08
N LYS A 3 -38.13 7.53 -74.76
CA LYS A 3 -38.89 7.89 -73.54
C LYS A 3 -37.95 7.51 -72.35
N LYS A 4 -38.10 8.23 -71.23
CA LYS A 4 -37.49 8.13 -69.88
C LYS A 4 -37.28 6.68 -69.36
N PHE A 5 -36.34 6.33 -68.46
CA PHE A 5 -36.33 6.62 -67.01
C PHE A 5 -35.14 5.90 -66.29
N SER A 6 -34.50 6.63 -65.35
CA SER A 6 -33.83 6.28 -64.07
C SER A 6 -32.97 5.02 -63.89
N ALA A 7 -31.91 5.01 -63.08
CA ALA A 7 -31.15 6.01 -62.34
C ALA A 7 -29.98 5.24 -61.68
N LEU A 8 -28.78 5.79 -61.65
CA LEU A 8 -28.08 6.27 -60.44
C LEU A 8 -26.57 6.33 -60.71
N LEU A 9 -26.06 7.53 -60.49
CA LEU A 9 -24.70 7.98 -60.69
C LEU A 9 -23.79 7.38 -59.61
N CYS A 10 -22.69 6.73 -59.98
CA CYS A 10 -21.61 6.37 -59.06
C CYS A 10 -20.27 6.67 -59.73
N ILE A 11 -19.83 7.93 -59.64
CA ILE A 11 -18.52 8.38 -60.11
C ILE A 11 -17.67 8.71 -58.88
N MET A 12 -16.52 8.04 -58.82
CA MET A 12 -15.39 8.35 -57.95
C MET A 12 -15.01 9.84 -58.02
N PHE A 13 -14.73 10.45 -56.88
CA PHE A 13 -13.72 11.50 -56.81
C PHE A 13 -12.99 11.46 -55.47
N CYS A 14 -11.65 11.48 -55.54
CA CYS A 14 -10.75 11.61 -54.42
C CYS A 14 -11.06 12.86 -53.59
N ILE A 15 -11.18 12.70 -52.27
CA ILE A 15 -10.92 13.76 -51.30
C ILE A 15 -9.98 13.20 -50.24
N THR A 16 -8.82 13.84 -50.14
CA THR A 16 -7.91 13.78 -49.01
C THR A 16 -8.65 14.14 -47.73
N ILE A 17 -8.91 13.17 -46.86
CA ILE A 17 -9.40 13.42 -45.51
C ILE A 17 -8.18 13.62 -44.61
N ILE A 18 -7.78 14.89 -44.43
CA ILE A 18 -7.08 15.31 -43.23
C ILE A 18 -8.12 15.23 -42.11
N LEU A 19 -8.16 14.13 -41.37
CA LEU A 19 -8.91 14.09 -40.12
C LEU A 19 -8.16 15.01 -39.13
N PRO A 20 -8.82 15.99 -38.49
CA PRO A 20 -8.22 16.63 -37.35
C PRO A 20 -8.01 15.52 -36.30
N PHE A 21 -6.77 15.32 -35.88
CA PHE A 21 -6.51 14.66 -34.61
C PHE A 21 -7.23 15.50 -33.56
N ASN A 22 -8.40 15.03 -33.14
CA ASN A 22 -8.96 15.42 -31.86
C ASN A 22 -7.89 15.01 -30.84
N ASN A 23 -7.13 15.99 -30.38
CA ASN A 23 -6.33 15.88 -29.17
C ASN A 23 -7.32 15.49 -28.06
N ILE A 24 -7.39 14.19 -27.76
CA ILE A 24 -8.00 13.72 -26.53
C ILE A 24 -7.04 14.19 -25.45
N ASN A 25 -7.37 15.34 -24.86
CA ASN A 25 -6.82 15.73 -23.56
C ASN A 25 -7.17 14.63 -22.58
N VAL A 26 -6.24 13.73 -22.29
CA VAL A 26 -6.33 12.84 -21.14
C VAL A 26 -5.83 13.64 -19.93
N SER A 27 -6.70 14.45 -19.37
CA SER A 27 -6.60 14.92 -17.99
C SER A 27 -7.58 14.10 -17.16
N ASP A 28 -7.12 13.42 -16.11
CA ASP A 28 -7.86 13.32 -14.84
C ASP A 28 -7.07 12.52 -13.78
N ALA A 29 -5.96 13.11 -13.32
CA ALA A 29 -5.81 13.24 -11.88
C ALA A 29 -6.28 14.66 -11.58
N ALA A 30 -7.46 14.81 -10.98
CA ALA A 30 -8.05 16.13 -10.73
C ALA A 30 -7.05 16.98 -9.93
N SER A 31 -6.68 18.14 -10.45
CA SER A 31 -5.86 19.13 -9.75
C SER A 31 -6.52 19.47 -8.41
N PRO A 32 -5.78 19.56 -7.30
CA PRO A 32 -6.39 19.86 -6.02
C PRO A 32 -7.08 21.22 -6.05
N ASP A 33 -8.34 21.27 -5.61
CA ASP A 33 -9.11 22.52 -5.50
C ASP A 33 -8.50 23.44 -4.43
N ILE A 34 -7.94 22.84 -3.37
CA ILE A 34 -7.36 23.54 -2.24
C ILE A 34 -6.03 22.87 -1.85
N ILE A 35 -4.99 23.69 -1.67
CA ILE A 35 -3.70 23.24 -1.11
C ILE A 35 -3.54 23.83 0.30
N VAL A 36 -3.21 22.95 1.25
CA VAL A 36 -2.82 23.30 2.61
C VAL A 36 -1.33 23.07 2.76
N ALA A 37 -0.60 24.08 3.23
CA ALA A 37 0.82 23.96 3.51
C ALA A 37 1.22 24.84 4.67
N LYS A 38 1.82 24.24 5.70
CA LYS A 38 2.24 24.93 6.93
C LYS A 38 3.31 26.00 6.69
N ASP A 39 4.09 25.86 5.62
CA ASP A 39 5.14 26.80 5.18
C ASP A 39 4.60 28.04 4.46
N GLY A 40 3.27 28.15 4.26
CA GLY A 40 2.63 29.26 3.56
C GLY A 40 2.61 29.13 2.03
N THR A 41 3.08 28.03 1.46
CA THR A 41 3.05 27.78 0.00
C THR A 41 1.69 27.31 -0.52
N GLY A 42 0.72 27.09 0.39
CA GLY A 42 -0.66 26.73 0.09
C GLY A 42 -1.62 27.89 0.34
N LYS A 43 -2.89 27.72 -0.07
CA LYS A 43 -3.95 28.71 0.19
C LYS A 43 -4.25 28.84 1.68
N PHE A 44 -4.09 27.76 2.44
CA PHE A 44 -4.27 27.72 3.88
C PHE A 44 -3.05 27.11 4.57
N THR A 45 -2.81 27.52 5.81
CA THR A 45 -1.76 26.95 6.67
C THR A 45 -2.30 25.90 7.65
N THR A 46 -3.63 25.78 7.78
CA THR A 46 -4.31 24.79 8.61
C THR A 46 -5.35 24.01 7.80
N VAL A 47 -5.57 22.75 8.19
CA VAL A 47 -6.52 21.85 7.54
C VAL A 47 -7.95 22.29 7.84
N GLN A 48 -8.23 22.72 9.08
CA GLN A 48 -9.58 23.15 9.45
C GLN A 48 -10.03 24.38 8.63
N ALA A 49 -9.14 25.36 8.40
CA ALA A 49 -9.48 26.54 7.60
C ALA A 49 -9.81 26.18 6.14
N ALA A 50 -9.09 25.21 5.56
CA ALA A 50 -9.41 24.70 4.23
C ALA A 50 -10.79 24.05 4.18
N ILE A 51 -11.11 23.19 5.16
CA ILE A 51 -12.43 22.56 5.30
C ILE A 51 -13.53 23.61 5.50
N ASP A 52 -13.27 24.68 6.23
CA ASP A 52 -14.24 25.76 6.47
C ASP A 52 -14.50 26.65 5.28
N SER A 53 -13.58 26.68 4.30
CA SER A 53 -13.80 27.39 3.04
C SER A 53 -14.77 26.68 2.08
N VAL A 54 -15.08 25.40 2.32
CA VAL A 54 -16.02 24.64 1.50
C VAL A 54 -17.47 24.96 1.91
N PRO A 55 -18.38 25.27 0.96
CA PRO A 55 -19.78 25.55 1.26
C PRO A 55 -20.49 24.40 2.00
N ALA A 56 -21.40 24.73 2.92
CA ALA A 56 -22.08 23.73 3.75
C ALA A 56 -22.94 22.73 2.97
N ASN A 57 -23.51 23.12 1.83
CA ASN A 57 -24.34 22.31 0.94
C ASN A 57 -23.56 21.76 -0.27
N ASN A 58 -22.27 21.45 -0.08
CA ASN A 58 -21.39 20.97 -1.14
C ASN A 58 -21.87 19.65 -1.77
N THR A 59 -22.11 19.66 -3.07
CA THR A 59 -22.55 18.50 -3.86
C THR A 59 -21.48 17.95 -4.79
N LYS A 60 -20.35 18.64 -4.93
CA LYS A 60 -19.23 18.25 -5.81
C LYS A 60 -18.10 17.68 -4.98
N GLN A 61 -17.32 16.76 -5.54
CA GLN A 61 -16.09 16.36 -4.87
C GLN A 61 -15.14 17.56 -4.78
N VAL A 62 -14.66 17.86 -3.57
CA VAL A 62 -13.66 18.92 -3.32
C VAL A 62 -12.39 18.27 -2.82
N ILE A 63 -11.31 18.44 -3.58
CA ILE A 63 -10.01 17.86 -3.31
C ILE A 63 -9.17 18.84 -2.51
N ILE A 64 -8.84 18.46 -1.28
CA ILE A 64 -8.00 19.21 -0.37
C ILE A 64 -6.69 18.44 -0.20
N TYR A 65 -5.63 18.99 -0.79
CA TYR A 65 -4.29 18.42 -0.70
C TYR A 65 -3.51 19.03 0.45
N VAL A 66 -2.99 18.20 1.35
CA VAL A 66 -2.30 18.62 2.57
C VAL A 66 -0.82 18.23 2.48
N LYS A 67 0.05 19.22 2.31
CA LYS A 67 1.50 19.01 2.27
C LYS A 67 2.03 18.43 3.58
N LYS A 68 3.21 17.81 3.50
CA LYS A 68 3.94 17.28 4.66
C LYS A 68 4.02 18.31 5.79
N GLY A 69 3.88 17.84 7.02
CA GLY A 69 3.90 18.64 8.22
C GLY A 69 3.03 18.05 9.33
N THR A 70 3.30 18.49 10.56
CA THR A 70 2.46 18.20 11.72
C THR A 70 1.47 19.34 11.95
N TYR A 71 0.19 19.04 11.77
CA TYR A 71 -0.95 19.91 11.97
C TYR A 71 -1.57 19.58 13.34
N GLN A 72 -1.22 20.39 14.34
CA GLN A 72 -1.70 20.22 15.72
C GLN A 72 -3.02 20.98 15.92
N GLU A 73 -4.11 20.38 15.48
CA GLU A 73 -5.45 20.95 15.51
C GLU A 73 -6.51 19.84 15.57
N VAL A 74 -7.70 20.16 16.07
CA VAL A 74 -8.86 19.27 15.94
C VAL A 74 -9.53 19.55 14.60
N VAL A 75 -9.55 18.57 13.71
CA VAL A 75 -10.17 18.71 12.38
C VAL A 75 -11.56 18.08 12.38
N THR A 76 -12.56 18.83 11.91
CA THR A 76 -13.95 18.39 11.84
C THR A 76 -14.54 18.61 10.45
N ILE A 77 -14.84 17.51 9.76
CA ILE A 77 -15.42 17.49 8.42
C ILE A 77 -16.91 17.18 8.51
N ARG A 78 -17.74 18.24 8.41
CA ARG A 78 -19.20 18.12 8.32
C ARG A 78 -19.75 18.16 6.90
N LYS A 79 -18.95 18.64 5.95
CA LYS A 79 -19.35 18.78 4.55
C LYS A 79 -19.24 17.42 3.85
N ASP A 80 -20.18 17.13 2.96
CA ASP A 80 -20.17 15.94 2.12
C ASP A 80 -19.18 16.10 0.96
N ASN A 81 -18.79 14.98 0.36
CA ASN A 81 -17.96 14.89 -0.84
C ASN A 81 -16.58 15.56 -0.67
N ILE A 82 -15.98 15.48 0.52
CA ILE A 82 -14.61 15.95 0.75
C ILE A 82 -13.64 14.82 0.40
N TYR A 83 -12.66 15.12 -0.43
CA TYR A 83 -11.50 14.28 -0.64
C TYR A 83 -10.29 14.95 0.02
N LEU A 84 -9.95 14.52 1.23
CA LEU A 84 -8.80 15.00 1.97
C LEU A 84 -7.62 14.05 1.75
N ILE A 85 -6.58 14.54 1.08
CA ILE A 85 -5.40 13.74 0.76
C ILE A 85 -4.12 14.40 1.26
N GLY A 86 -3.29 13.63 1.95
CA GLY A 86 -1.96 14.06 2.36
C GLY A 86 -0.90 13.78 1.31
N GLU A 87 0.17 14.55 1.33
CA GLU A 87 1.37 14.28 0.55
C GLU A 87 2.06 12.96 0.97
N SER A 88 1.92 12.54 2.23
CA SER A 88 2.49 11.30 2.73
C SER A 88 1.71 10.78 3.95
N ASN A 89 1.45 9.47 3.97
CA ASN A 89 0.77 8.78 5.07
C ASN A 89 1.55 8.77 6.41
N THR A 90 2.80 9.22 6.42
CA THR A 90 3.64 9.37 7.62
C THR A 90 4.20 10.79 7.75
N GLY A 91 4.40 11.49 6.63
CA GLY A 91 4.88 12.87 6.62
C GLY A 91 3.79 13.93 6.79
N THR A 92 2.52 13.62 6.52
CA THR A 92 1.37 14.51 6.75
C THR A 92 0.57 14.02 7.96
N LYS A 93 0.72 14.70 9.10
CA LYS A 93 0.16 14.29 10.39
C LYS A 93 -0.86 15.29 10.92
N ILE A 94 -2.08 14.83 11.22
CA ILE A 94 -3.09 15.57 12.01
C ILE A 94 -3.07 14.99 13.42
N THR A 95 -2.90 15.84 14.44
CA THR A 95 -2.77 15.38 15.82
C THR A 95 -3.38 16.34 16.84
N TYR A 96 -3.93 15.77 17.91
CA TYR A 96 -4.33 16.50 19.09
C TYR A 96 -4.26 15.60 20.33
N GLY A 97 -4.32 16.18 21.52
CA GLY A 97 -4.16 15.47 22.81
C GLY A 97 -5.36 15.65 23.73
N ASN A 98 -6.58 15.40 23.23
CA ASN A 98 -7.76 15.32 24.08
C ASN A 98 -7.98 13.88 24.54
N TYR A 99 -8.49 13.72 25.76
CA TYR A 99 -8.88 12.43 26.34
C TYR A 99 -10.21 12.60 27.07
N ALA A 100 -10.92 11.50 27.30
CA ALA A 100 -12.30 11.55 27.75
C ALA A 100 -12.47 12.28 29.09
N GLY A 101 -11.57 12.10 30.04
CA GLY A 101 -11.60 12.76 31.35
C GLY A 101 -11.09 14.21 31.35
N LYS A 102 -10.55 14.72 30.23
CA LYS A 102 -10.04 16.09 30.15
C LYS A 102 -11.19 17.07 30.34
N LEU A 103 -11.00 18.07 31.19
CA LEU A 103 -11.97 19.14 31.39
C LEU A 103 -11.93 20.13 30.22
N LYS A 104 -13.12 20.56 29.80
CA LYS A 104 -13.33 21.72 28.94
C LYS A 104 -13.33 22.99 29.78
N ALA A 105 -13.34 24.13 29.12
CA ALA A 105 -13.45 25.45 29.76
C ALA A 105 -14.75 25.61 30.59
N ASP A 106 -15.82 24.90 30.23
CA ASP A 106 -17.11 24.93 30.93
C ASP A 106 -17.18 23.98 32.15
N GLY A 107 -16.08 23.29 32.48
CA GLY A 107 -15.99 22.36 33.61
C GLY A 107 -16.56 20.96 33.32
N THR A 108 -17.14 20.71 32.14
CA THR A 108 -17.54 19.35 31.71
C THR A 108 -16.36 18.60 31.12
N THR A 109 -16.43 17.27 31.06
CA THR A 109 -15.41 16.46 30.39
C THR A 109 -15.64 16.39 28.88
N TYR A 110 -14.59 16.10 28.10
CA TYR A 110 -14.74 15.80 26.67
C TYR A 110 -15.57 14.53 26.42
N GLY A 111 -15.45 13.52 27.29
CA GLY A 111 -15.97 12.18 27.03
C GLY A 111 -15.25 11.50 25.86
N THR A 112 -15.47 10.21 25.66
CA THR A 112 -14.82 9.45 24.56
C THR A 112 -15.10 10.08 23.20
N SER A 113 -16.38 10.37 22.89
CA SER A 113 -16.72 10.97 21.59
C SER A 113 -16.10 12.35 21.40
N GLY A 114 -15.95 13.15 22.46
CA GLY A 114 -15.36 14.49 22.36
C GLY A 114 -13.84 14.50 22.36
N SER A 115 -13.18 13.36 22.60
CA SER A 115 -11.71 13.30 22.69
C SER A 115 -11.00 13.21 21.34
N ALA A 116 -11.75 13.10 20.23
CA ALA A 116 -11.15 12.84 18.93
C ALA A 116 -10.26 14.00 18.42
N SER A 117 -9.12 13.66 17.81
CA SER A 117 -8.29 14.60 17.03
C SER A 117 -8.92 14.92 15.67
N PHE A 118 -9.66 13.97 15.10
CA PHE A 118 -10.28 14.11 13.78
C PHE A 118 -11.71 13.58 13.78
N TYR A 119 -12.63 14.32 13.16
CA TYR A 119 -14.03 13.92 12.99
C TYR A 119 -14.43 13.93 11.52
N LEU A 120 -15.00 12.83 11.04
CA LEU A 120 -15.64 12.72 9.72
C LEU A 120 -17.14 12.41 9.87
N TYR A 121 -17.93 13.48 9.81
CA TYR A 121 -19.39 13.41 9.79
C TYR A 121 -19.94 13.42 8.35
N GLY A 122 -19.22 14.04 7.42
CA GLY A 122 -19.60 14.12 6.00
C GLY A 122 -19.69 12.76 5.33
N LYS A 123 -20.54 12.66 4.32
CA LYS A 123 -20.79 11.47 3.49
C LYS A 123 -19.96 11.51 2.20
N ASN A 124 -19.83 10.35 1.54
CA ASN A 124 -19.15 10.20 0.24
C ASN A 124 -17.73 10.79 0.23
N SER A 125 -17.08 10.80 1.38
CA SER A 125 -15.79 11.45 1.56
C SER A 125 -14.67 10.43 1.45
N ILE A 126 -13.52 10.90 0.97
CA ILE A 126 -12.31 10.10 0.82
C ILE A 126 -11.24 10.70 1.73
N LEU A 127 -10.64 9.86 2.57
CA LEU A 127 -9.45 10.19 3.34
C LEU A 127 -8.28 9.35 2.82
N GLU A 128 -7.15 9.99 2.52
CA GLU A 128 -6.01 9.27 1.96
C GLU A 128 -4.66 9.84 2.36
N ASN A 129 -3.66 8.97 2.49
CA ASN A 129 -2.25 9.35 2.68
C ASN A 129 -2.05 10.31 3.86
N ILE A 130 -2.75 10.11 4.96
CA ILE A 130 -2.66 10.94 6.16
C ILE A 130 -2.46 10.07 7.39
N LEU A 131 -1.60 10.54 8.30
CA LEU A 131 -1.49 10.04 9.67
C LEU A 131 -2.44 10.84 10.57
N ILE A 132 -3.36 10.17 11.26
CA ILE A 132 -4.21 10.74 12.29
C ILE A 132 -3.84 10.16 13.64
N ASP A 133 -3.51 11.03 14.59
CA ASP A 133 -2.94 10.67 15.86
C ASP A 133 -3.70 11.29 17.02
N ASN A 134 -3.88 10.55 18.11
CA ASN A 134 -4.13 11.15 19.42
C ASN A 134 -2.89 11.05 20.29
N SER A 135 -2.30 12.20 20.59
CA SER A 135 -1.02 12.31 21.29
C SER A 135 -1.14 12.21 22.82
N PHE A 136 -2.30 11.79 23.35
CA PHE A 136 -2.50 11.63 24.79
C PHE A 136 -1.60 10.53 25.37
N ASP A 137 -0.81 10.88 26.40
CA ASP A 137 -0.01 9.93 27.15
C ASP A 137 -0.87 9.17 28.17
N GLU A 138 -1.12 7.90 27.86
CA GLU A 138 -1.91 7.00 28.69
C GLU A 138 -1.28 6.61 30.03
N ASN A 139 0.02 6.90 30.23
CA ASN A 139 0.73 6.65 31.48
C ASN A 139 0.41 7.69 32.54
N THR A 140 -0.27 8.78 32.17
CA THR A 140 -0.75 9.77 33.12
C THR A 140 -1.74 9.15 34.12
N ASN A 141 -1.62 9.52 35.40
CA ASN A 141 -2.51 9.03 36.46
C ASN A 141 -3.82 9.82 36.50
N THR A 142 -4.62 9.71 35.44
CA THR A 142 -5.93 10.37 35.29
C THR A 142 -7.04 9.37 34.99
N ALA A 143 -8.27 9.72 35.35
CA ALA A 143 -9.46 8.95 35.00
C ALA A 143 -9.95 9.31 33.57
N GLY A 144 -10.68 8.39 32.92
CA GLY A 144 -11.23 8.63 31.58
C GLY A 144 -10.16 8.69 30.49
N LYS A 145 -9.33 7.65 30.39
CA LYS A 145 -8.15 7.60 29.51
C LYS A 145 -8.45 7.40 28.01
N GLN A 146 -9.71 7.21 27.63
CA GLN A 146 -10.11 7.02 26.24
C GLN A 146 -9.70 8.23 25.39
N ALA A 147 -8.94 8.01 24.32
CA ALA A 147 -8.32 9.06 23.54
C ALA A 147 -8.40 8.73 22.05
N VAL A 148 -9.45 9.23 21.41
CA VAL A 148 -9.78 8.89 20.03
C VAL A 148 -8.84 9.62 19.05
N ALA A 149 -8.24 8.91 18.11
CA ALA A 149 -7.52 9.53 17.00
C ALA A 149 -8.53 10.02 15.95
N ALA A 150 -9.41 9.13 15.50
CA ALA A 150 -10.42 9.43 14.50
C ALA A 150 -11.81 8.94 14.90
N TYR A 151 -12.80 9.84 14.78
CA TYR A 151 -14.21 9.56 14.91
C TYR A 151 -14.89 9.62 13.54
N ILE A 152 -15.40 8.49 13.07
CA ILE A 152 -16.01 8.38 11.74
C ILE A 152 -17.47 7.95 11.87
N GLN A 153 -18.39 8.78 11.37
CA GLN A 153 -19.84 8.54 11.44
C GLN A 153 -20.54 8.67 10.08
N GLY A 154 -19.94 9.39 9.13
CA GLY A 154 -20.53 9.60 7.81
C GLY A 154 -20.68 8.29 7.02
N ASP A 155 -21.64 8.30 6.09
CA ASP A 155 -21.95 7.15 5.22
C ASP A 155 -21.18 7.21 3.89
N ARG A 156 -20.85 6.04 3.35
CA ARG A 156 -20.11 5.85 2.09
C ARG A 156 -18.73 6.50 2.07
N ASN A 157 -18.00 6.37 3.18
CA ASN A 157 -16.66 6.93 3.29
C ASN A 157 -15.59 5.90 2.92
N ILE A 158 -14.59 6.34 2.15
CA ILE A 158 -13.42 5.55 1.75
C ILE A 158 -12.20 6.11 2.46
N ILE A 159 -11.43 5.25 3.10
CA ILE A 159 -10.22 5.58 3.82
C ILE A 159 -9.11 4.69 3.26
N ARG A 160 -8.09 5.27 2.63
CA ARG A 160 -7.05 4.47 1.95
C ARG A 160 -5.65 4.94 2.28
N ASN A 161 -4.73 3.99 2.53
CA ASN A 161 -3.35 4.28 2.89
C ASN A 161 -3.20 5.32 4.02
N CYS A 162 -4.05 5.21 5.04
CA CYS A 162 -4.01 6.07 6.23
C CYS A 162 -3.39 5.34 7.41
N VAL A 163 -2.83 6.12 8.33
CA VAL A 163 -2.28 5.61 9.59
C VAL A 163 -3.06 6.22 10.74
N PHE A 164 -3.60 5.39 11.64
CA PHE A 164 -4.29 5.82 12.85
C PHE A 164 -3.47 5.38 14.06
N THR A 165 -3.07 6.31 14.91
CA THR A 165 -2.27 6.02 16.12
C THR A 165 -2.94 6.56 17.38
N GLY A 166 -2.99 5.72 18.39
CA GLY A 166 -3.43 6.06 19.73
C GLY A 166 -3.17 4.90 20.67
N ASN A 167 -3.88 4.92 21.81
CA ASN A 167 -3.87 3.83 22.77
C ASN A 167 -5.30 3.29 22.88
N GLN A 168 -5.97 3.57 24.00
CA GLN A 168 -7.36 3.19 24.23
C GLN A 168 -8.29 4.01 23.32
N ASP A 169 -9.21 3.32 22.64
CA ASP A 169 -10.26 3.89 21.79
C ASP A 169 -9.72 4.65 20.55
N THR A 170 -8.66 4.16 19.90
CA THR A 170 -7.99 4.86 18.77
C THR A 170 -8.92 5.22 17.60
N LEU A 171 -9.66 4.26 17.05
CA LEU A 171 -10.56 4.46 15.90
C LEU A 171 -12.01 4.20 16.31
N TYR A 172 -12.80 5.27 16.35
CA TYR A 172 -14.23 5.21 16.59
C TYR A 172 -14.99 5.14 15.26
N ALA A 173 -15.12 3.93 14.70
CA ALA A 173 -15.96 3.63 13.56
C ALA A 173 -17.45 3.58 13.98
N ASN A 174 -18.01 4.75 14.26
CA ASN A 174 -19.27 4.88 14.99
C ASN A 174 -20.52 4.53 14.15
N GLY A 175 -20.59 4.95 12.89
CA GLY A 175 -21.80 4.77 12.08
C GLY A 175 -21.55 4.90 10.59
N GLY A 176 -22.61 4.65 9.80
CA GLY A 176 -22.53 4.62 8.35
C GLY A 176 -21.72 3.44 7.81
N ARG A 177 -21.54 3.43 6.48
CA ARG A 177 -20.72 2.44 5.78
C ARG A 177 -19.34 3.00 5.47
N GLN A 178 -18.31 2.24 5.80
CA GLN A 178 -16.92 2.70 5.77
C GLN A 178 -16.02 1.62 5.13
N TYR A 179 -15.12 2.03 4.23
CA TYR A 179 -14.16 1.12 3.60
C TYR A 179 -12.73 1.58 3.84
N TYR A 180 -11.98 0.82 4.61
CA TYR A 180 -10.58 1.05 4.96
C TYR A 180 -9.68 0.12 4.14
N ILE A 181 -8.70 0.67 3.44
CA ILE A 181 -7.86 -0.06 2.49
C ILE A 181 -6.40 0.29 2.74
N ASP A 182 -5.52 -0.71 2.84
CA ASP A 182 -4.07 -0.50 3.04
C ASP A 182 -3.76 0.42 4.25
N CYS A 183 -4.63 0.43 5.25
CA CYS A 183 -4.47 1.29 6.41
C CYS A 183 -3.66 0.60 7.51
N LYS A 184 -3.00 1.40 8.34
CA LYS A 184 -2.38 0.94 9.59
C LYS A 184 -3.15 1.51 10.77
N ILE A 185 -3.58 0.66 11.69
CA ILE A 185 -4.31 1.08 12.90
C ILE A 185 -3.58 0.55 14.12
N VAL A 186 -3.15 1.44 15.01
CA VAL A 186 -2.33 1.13 16.19
C VAL A 186 -3.06 1.52 17.46
N GLY A 187 -3.20 0.60 18.41
CA GLY A 187 -3.78 0.88 19.73
C GLY A 187 -3.76 -0.34 20.65
N ASP A 188 -4.46 -0.27 21.78
CA ASP A 188 -4.39 -1.32 22.80
C ASP A 188 -5.77 -1.82 23.29
N THR A 189 -6.53 -1.01 24.00
CA THR A 189 -7.85 -1.35 24.55
C THR A 189 -8.93 -0.79 23.63
N ASP A 190 -9.77 -1.68 23.12
CA ASP A 190 -10.96 -1.34 22.32
C ASP A 190 -10.64 -0.41 21.14
N PHE A 191 -9.45 -0.56 20.55
CA PHE A 191 -8.89 0.48 19.70
C PHE A 191 -9.56 0.59 18.32
N ILE A 192 -10.44 -0.35 17.96
CA ILE A 192 -11.41 -0.22 16.86
C ILE A 192 -12.82 -0.50 17.42
N PHE A 193 -13.64 0.53 17.58
CA PHE A 193 -14.91 0.40 18.28
C PHE A 193 -16.02 1.24 17.64
N GLY A 194 -17.27 0.93 17.99
CA GLY A 194 -18.46 1.59 17.44
C GLY A 194 -19.40 0.67 16.67
N GLY A 195 -20.38 1.28 16.00
CA GLY A 195 -21.53 0.59 15.38
C GLY A 195 -21.59 0.64 13.86
N ALA A 196 -20.52 1.08 13.18
CA ALA A 196 -20.51 1.17 11.72
C ALA A 196 -20.59 -0.21 11.04
N THR A 197 -21.03 -0.21 9.79
CA THR A 197 -20.73 -1.29 8.85
C THR A 197 -19.40 -0.95 8.20
N ALA A 198 -18.31 -1.61 8.63
CA ALA A 198 -16.96 -1.24 8.20
C ALA A 198 -16.20 -2.44 7.64
N VAL A 199 -15.54 -2.24 6.52
CA VAL A 199 -14.64 -3.23 5.93
C VAL A 199 -13.22 -2.70 6.04
N PHE A 200 -12.33 -3.51 6.60
CA PHE A 200 -10.89 -3.28 6.65
C PHE A 200 -10.24 -4.30 5.73
N ASP A 201 -9.62 -3.85 4.65
CA ASP A 201 -9.10 -4.70 3.59
C ASP A 201 -7.60 -4.43 3.38
N ASN A 202 -6.81 -5.50 3.50
CA ASN A 202 -5.35 -5.43 3.45
C ASN A 202 -4.73 -4.44 4.46
N CYS A 203 -5.38 -4.27 5.62
CA CYS A 203 -4.89 -3.38 6.68
C CYS A 203 -3.88 -4.07 7.62
N GLU A 204 -2.95 -3.29 8.17
CA GLU A 204 -2.14 -3.70 9.32
C GLU A 204 -2.81 -3.23 10.62
N ILE A 205 -3.11 -4.17 11.50
CA ILE A 205 -3.78 -3.93 12.79
C ILE A 205 -2.76 -4.24 13.90
N VAL A 206 -2.23 -3.20 14.53
CA VAL A 206 -1.08 -3.29 15.44
C VAL A 206 -1.53 -3.10 16.88
N SER A 207 -1.44 -4.15 17.69
CA SER A 207 -1.61 -3.99 19.14
C SER A 207 -0.32 -3.46 19.77
N THR A 208 -0.41 -2.47 20.66
CA THR A 208 0.78 -2.03 21.42
C THR A 208 1.29 -3.14 22.35
N VAL A 209 2.49 -2.94 22.92
CA VAL A 209 3.12 -3.86 23.88
C VAL A 209 2.26 -4.20 25.10
N ARG A 210 1.22 -3.39 25.39
CA ARG A 210 0.29 -3.62 26.51
C ARG A 210 -0.69 -4.76 26.25
N GLY A 211 -0.90 -5.14 24.99
CA GLY A 211 -1.98 -6.05 24.59
C GLY A 211 -3.35 -5.37 24.63
N GLY A 212 -4.41 -6.12 24.95
CA GLY A 212 -5.75 -5.55 25.13
C GLY A 212 -6.83 -6.19 24.24
N TYR A 213 -7.58 -5.37 23.52
CA TYR A 213 -8.74 -5.80 22.72
C TYR A 213 -8.76 -5.06 21.40
N VAL A 214 -8.68 -5.79 20.30
CA VAL A 214 -8.67 -5.18 18.96
C VAL A 214 -10.00 -4.49 18.68
N THR A 215 -11.12 -5.15 18.98
CA THR A 215 -12.44 -4.59 18.70
C THR A 215 -13.36 -4.51 19.91
N ALA A 216 -14.17 -3.45 19.95
CA ALA A 216 -15.34 -3.33 20.80
C ALA A 216 -16.56 -2.88 19.99
N ALA A 217 -17.12 -3.79 19.20
CA ALA A 217 -18.24 -3.47 18.32
C ALA A 217 -19.55 -3.28 19.10
N SER A 218 -20.37 -2.34 18.66
CA SER A 218 -21.70 -2.02 19.17
C SER A 218 -22.78 -2.09 18.09
N THR A 219 -22.55 -2.90 17.05
CA THR A 219 -23.41 -3.02 15.87
C THR A 219 -24.86 -3.35 16.25
N ASP A 220 -25.79 -2.66 15.62
CA ASP A 220 -27.21 -3.00 15.68
C ASP A 220 -27.48 -4.35 14.99
N ILE A 221 -28.50 -5.09 15.44
CA ILE A 221 -28.83 -6.41 14.88
C ILE A 221 -29.23 -6.35 13.40
N SER A 222 -29.81 -5.24 12.96
CA SER A 222 -30.24 -5.01 11.58
C SER A 222 -29.10 -4.77 10.59
N ASN A 223 -27.89 -4.50 11.09
CA ASN A 223 -26.74 -4.12 10.27
C ASN A 223 -25.66 -5.21 10.27
N TYR A 224 -24.87 -5.22 9.19
CA TYR A 224 -23.53 -5.80 9.22
C TYR A 224 -22.61 -4.96 10.11
N GLY A 225 -21.63 -5.61 10.75
CA GLY A 225 -20.62 -4.91 11.55
C GLY A 225 -19.29 -4.81 10.83
N TYR A 226 -18.24 -5.32 11.48
CA TYR A 226 -16.88 -5.24 10.97
C TYR A 226 -16.48 -6.48 10.19
N LEU A 227 -15.88 -6.28 9.03
CA LEU A 227 -15.16 -7.31 8.30
C LEU A 227 -13.70 -6.91 8.17
N PHE A 228 -12.81 -7.68 8.77
CA PHE A 228 -11.38 -7.63 8.50
C PHE A 228 -11.09 -8.68 7.43
N LEU A 229 -10.57 -8.24 6.30
CA LEU A 229 -10.31 -9.04 5.12
C LEU A 229 -8.84 -8.93 4.74
N ASN A 230 -8.12 -10.05 4.65
CA ASN A 230 -6.70 -10.06 4.29
C ASN A 230 -5.81 -9.19 5.20
N CYS A 231 -6.26 -8.88 6.42
CA CYS A 231 -5.51 -8.03 7.33
C CYS A 231 -4.40 -8.80 8.04
N LYS A 232 -3.39 -8.07 8.51
CA LYS A 232 -2.33 -8.61 9.36
C LYS A 232 -2.47 -8.04 10.78
N LEU A 233 -2.70 -8.91 11.76
CA LEU A 233 -2.70 -8.55 13.17
C LEU A 233 -1.29 -8.80 13.73
N THR A 234 -0.58 -7.73 14.11
CA THR A 234 0.81 -7.75 14.59
C THR A 234 0.94 -7.08 15.96
N SER A 235 1.97 -7.45 16.71
CA SER A 235 2.28 -6.85 18.01
C SER A 235 3.62 -7.33 18.53
N GLU A 236 4.26 -6.48 19.33
CA GLU A 236 5.40 -6.82 20.20
C GLU A 236 4.96 -7.21 21.63
N ALA A 237 3.65 -7.28 21.89
CA ALA A 237 3.12 -7.72 23.18
C ALA A 237 3.38 -9.22 23.42
N PRO A 238 3.41 -9.68 24.68
CA PRO A 238 3.56 -11.08 25.02
C PRO A 238 2.50 -11.97 24.32
N ALA A 239 2.84 -13.24 24.11
CA ALA A 239 1.89 -14.18 23.53
C ALA A 239 0.60 -14.27 24.38
N ASN A 240 -0.56 -14.33 23.72
CA ASN A 240 -1.89 -14.40 24.34
C ASN A 240 -2.34 -13.17 25.16
N SER A 241 -1.74 -12.00 24.96
CA SER A 241 -2.08 -10.76 25.67
C SER A 241 -3.28 -9.99 25.10
N THR A 242 -3.73 -10.32 23.89
CA THR A 242 -4.73 -9.51 23.17
C THR A 242 -5.90 -10.35 22.67
N TYR A 243 -7.13 -9.91 22.89
CA TYR A 243 -8.31 -10.52 22.28
C TYR A 243 -8.64 -9.86 20.94
N LEU A 244 -9.15 -10.65 19.99
CA LEU A 244 -9.75 -10.19 18.72
C LEU A 244 -10.89 -9.19 18.96
N GLY A 245 -11.59 -9.32 20.08
CA GLY A 245 -12.57 -8.34 20.51
C GLY A 245 -13.44 -8.77 21.68
N ARG A 246 -14.32 -7.84 22.06
CA ARG A 246 -15.36 -8.04 23.07
C ARG A 246 -16.63 -7.27 22.71
N PRO A 247 -17.83 -7.75 23.09
CA PRO A 247 -19.08 -7.17 22.61
C PRO A 247 -19.51 -5.98 23.48
N TRP A 248 -19.25 -4.75 23.02
CA TRP A 248 -19.71 -3.55 23.74
C TRP A 248 -21.24 -3.49 23.84
N ARG A 249 -21.94 -4.02 22.82
CA ARG A 249 -23.39 -4.27 22.85
C ARG A 249 -23.70 -5.73 22.50
N PRO A 250 -24.88 -6.26 22.90
CA PRO A 250 -25.21 -7.68 22.71
C PRO A 250 -25.07 -8.20 21.27
N ASN A 251 -25.41 -7.36 20.28
CA ASN A 251 -25.44 -7.74 18.87
C ASN A 251 -24.14 -7.42 18.11
N ALA A 252 -23.05 -7.17 18.82
CA ALA A 252 -21.72 -6.89 18.23
C ALA A 252 -21.39 -7.89 17.11
N TYR A 253 -20.92 -7.39 15.97
CA TYR A 253 -20.68 -8.21 14.79
C TYR A 253 -19.29 -7.94 14.24
N VAL A 254 -18.42 -8.95 14.30
CA VAL A 254 -17.05 -8.88 13.80
C VAL A 254 -16.69 -10.18 13.11
N VAL A 255 -16.13 -10.07 11.92
CA VAL A 255 -15.59 -11.20 11.15
C VAL A 255 -14.15 -10.92 10.79
N TYR A 256 -13.26 -11.87 11.12
CA TYR A 256 -11.89 -11.90 10.59
C TYR A 256 -11.79 -12.98 9.52
N LYS A 257 -11.58 -12.58 8.27
CA LYS A 257 -11.56 -13.45 7.10
C LYS A 257 -10.20 -13.35 6.41
N THR A 258 -9.55 -14.50 6.23
CA THR A 258 -8.23 -14.63 5.57
C THR A 258 -7.15 -13.72 6.15
N CYS A 259 -7.23 -13.44 7.46
CA CYS A 259 -6.27 -12.60 8.16
C CYS A 259 -5.08 -13.43 8.69
N TYR A 260 -3.92 -12.79 8.82
CA TYR A 260 -2.82 -13.33 9.62
C TYR A 260 -2.95 -12.87 11.07
N LEU A 261 -2.92 -13.80 12.02
CA LEU A 261 -3.05 -13.55 13.46
C LEU A 261 -1.72 -13.87 14.17
N GLY A 262 -1.05 -12.84 14.69
CA GLY A 262 0.19 -12.97 15.46
C GLY A 262 0.01 -13.68 16.81
N ALA A 263 1.14 -14.06 17.43
CA ALA A 263 1.15 -14.88 18.65
C ALA A 263 0.57 -14.17 19.89
N HIS A 264 0.48 -12.84 19.86
CA HIS A 264 -0.16 -12.03 20.90
C HIS A 264 -1.67 -12.29 21.01
N ILE A 265 -2.31 -12.83 19.97
CA ILE A 265 -3.74 -13.14 20.02
C ILE A 265 -4.02 -14.26 21.04
N ASN A 266 -4.95 -13.97 21.95
CA ASN A 266 -5.35 -14.84 23.04
C ASN A 266 -5.98 -16.13 22.51
N LYS A 267 -5.73 -17.26 23.19
CA LYS A 267 -6.22 -18.58 22.79
C LYS A 267 -7.75 -18.66 22.68
N ASN A 268 -8.45 -17.89 23.51
CA ASN A 268 -9.92 -17.82 23.47
C ASN A 268 -10.44 -16.94 22.32
N GLY A 269 -9.58 -16.09 21.75
CA GLY A 269 -9.92 -15.14 20.69
C GLY A 269 -10.79 -13.97 21.18
N TRP A 270 -11.92 -14.27 21.83
CA TRP A 270 -12.95 -13.31 22.22
C TRP A 270 -13.17 -13.31 23.73
N THR A 271 -13.71 -12.21 24.27
CA THR A 271 -14.03 -12.13 25.71
C THR A 271 -15.28 -11.27 25.97
N THR A 272 -15.74 -11.29 27.22
CA THR A 272 -16.94 -10.61 27.71
C THR A 272 -16.68 -9.12 27.92
N MET A 273 -17.72 -8.29 27.71
CA MET A 273 -17.71 -6.88 28.11
C MET A 273 -19.04 -6.52 28.77
N SER A 274 -18.99 -5.97 29.98
CA SER A 274 -20.18 -5.45 30.69
C SER A 274 -21.37 -6.42 30.73
N GLY A 275 -21.11 -7.73 30.89
CA GLY A 275 -22.12 -8.78 30.93
C GLY A 275 -22.56 -9.33 29.56
N ASN A 276 -22.15 -8.70 28.45
CA ASN A 276 -22.36 -9.24 27.11
C ASN A 276 -21.32 -10.33 26.83
N LEU A 277 -21.81 -11.54 26.56
CA LEU A 277 -20.98 -12.72 26.34
C LEU A 277 -20.62 -12.86 24.84
N PRO A 278 -19.38 -13.24 24.49
CA PRO A 278 -18.95 -13.40 23.10
C PRO A 278 -19.72 -14.51 22.37
N GLU A 279 -20.25 -15.52 23.08
CA GLU A 279 -21.13 -16.57 22.53
C GLU A 279 -22.47 -16.05 22.00
N ASN A 280 -22.98 -14.96 22.57
CA ASN A 280 -24.23 -14.33 22.14
C ASN A 280 -24.01 -13.27 21.05
N ALA A 281 -22.75 -12.86 20.84
CA ALA A 281 -22.37 -11.92 19.80
C ALA A 281 -22.23 -12.61 18.43
N ARG A 282 -22.17 -11.81 17.36
CA ARG A 282 -21.94 -12.28 15.99
C ARG A 282 -20.44 -12.25 15.68
N PHE A 283 -19.65 -13.01 16.43
CA PHE A 283 -18.20 -13.10 16.24
C PHE A 283 -17.81 -14.36 15.48
N PHE A 284 -17.10 -14.19 14.37
CA PHE A 284 -16.71 -15.28 13.51
C PHE A 284 -15.32 -15.09 12.90
N GLU A 285 -14.73 -16.21 12.49
CA GLU A 285 -13.45 -16.26 11.82
C GLU A 285 -13.55 -17.16 10.57
N TYR A 286 -12.68 -16.95 9.58
CA TYR A 286 -12.64 -17.81 8.40
C TYR A 286 -11.24 -17.84 7.78
N LYS A 287 -10.65 -19.04 7.73
CA LYS A 287 -9.34 -19.31 7.09
C LYS A 287 -8.24 -18.32 7.50
N ASN A 288 -8.26 -17.89 8.76
CA ASN A 288 -7.16 -17.11 9.33
C ASN A 288 -5.91 -17.99 9.46
N THR A 289 -4.74 -17.39 9.41
CA THR A 289 -3.43 -18.08 9.50
C THR A 289 -2.55 -17.46 10.58
N GLY A 290 -1.41 -18.07 10.87
CA GLY A 290 -0.45 -17.57 11.86
C GLY A 290 -0.62 -18.19 13.26
N PRO A 291 0.34 -17.94 14.16
CA PRO A 291 0.39 -18.59 15.48
C PRO A 291 -0.78 -18.26 16.40
N GLY A 292 -1.47 -17.14 16.17
CA GLY A 292 -2.68 -16.74 16.89
C GLY A 292 -3.98 -17.29 16.30
N ALA A 293 -3.95 -17.99 15.16
CA ALA A 293 -5.13 -18.52 14.48
C ALA A 293 -5.53 -19.91 14.98
N LEU A 294 -5.88 -19.99 16.26
CA LEU A 294 -6.37 -21.23 16.86
C LEU A 294 -7.85 -21.44 16.52
N VAL A 295 -8.24 -22.70 16.29
CA VAL A 295 -9.64 -23.10 16.12
C VAL A 295 -10.07 -23.91 17.33
N ASN A 296 -11.12 -23.46 18.02
CA ASN A 296 -11.69 -24.13 19.19
C ASN A 296 -13.15 -23.67 19.41
N SER A 297 -13.81 -24.20 20.45
CA SER A 297 -15.22 -23.92 20.75
C SER A 297 -15.53 -22.46 21.07
N SER A 298 -14.57 -21.69 21.59
CA SER A 298 -14.74 -20.25 21.86
C SER A 298 -14.57 -19.36 20.62
N ARG A 299 -14.07 -19.93 19.51
CA ARG A 299 -13.71 -19.22 18.26
C ARG A 299 -14.49 -19.75 17.07
N ARG A 300 -15.74 -19.33 16.95
CA ARG A 300 -16.68 -19.80 15.91
C ARG A 300 -16.13 -19.52 14.52
N GLN A 301 -16.17 -20.53 13.66
CA GLN A 301 -15.74 -20.44 12.27
C GLN A 301 -16.95 -20.28 11.35
N LEU A 302 -16.81 -19.52 10.27
CA LEU A 302 -17.75 -19.55 9.15
C LEU A 302 -17.55 -20.84 8.33
N THR A 303 -18.64 -21.32 7.73
CA THR A 303 -18.58 -22.31 6.65
C THR A 303 -18.11 -21.64 5.36
N ASP A 304 -17.62 -22.42 4.39
CA ASP A 304 -17.26 -21.88 3.07
C ASP A 304 -18.44 -21.16 2.40
N ALA A 305 -19.66 -21.71 2.48
CA ALA A 305 -20.86 -21.10 1.93
C ALA A 305 -21.17 -19.74 2.59
N ASN A 306 -21.14 -19.66 3.92
CA ASN A 306 -21.39 -18.40 4.62
C ASN A 306 -20.29 -17.37 4.34
N ALA A 307 -19.04 -17.81 4.18
CA ALA A 307 -17.91 -16.92 3.92
C ALA A 307 -17.99 -16.21 2.56
N LEU A 308 -18.74 -16.74 1.58
CA LEU A 308 -19.00 -16.09 0.29
C LEU A 308 -19.83 -14.80 0.44
N GLU A 309 -20.65 -14.69 1.49
CA GLU A 309 -21.46 -13.49 1.75
C GLU A 309 -20.62 -12.34 2.32
N PHE A 310 -19.46 -12.64 2.91
CA PHE A 310 -18.57 -11.64 3.50
C PHE A 310 -17.56 -11.11 2.48
N THR A 311 -18.03 -10.21 1.62
CA THR A 311 -17.21 -9.42 0.70
C THR A 311 -17.47 -7.93 0.89
N PRO A 312 -16.53 -7.04 0.51
CA PRO A 312 -16.77 -5.62 0.60
C PRO A 312 -18.03 -5.18 -0.15
N GLU A 313 -18.29 -5.74 -1.34
CA GLU A 313 -19.48 -5.43 -2.14
C GLU A 313 -20.76 -5.78 -1.40
N ASN A 314 -20.82 -6.96 -0.78
CA ASN A 314 -22.04 -7.43 -0.12
C ASN A 314 -22.33 -6.67 1.17
N LEU A 315 -21.30 -6.33 1.95
CA LEU A 315 -21.46 -5.62 3.21
C LEU A 315 -21.78 -4.15 3.00
N LEU A 316 -21.18 -3.53 1.98
CA LEU A 316 -21.27 -2.09 1.76
C LEU A 316 -22.39 -1.69 0.78
N LYS A 317 -23.01 -2.64 0.05
CA LYS A 317 -24.10 -2.35 -0.90
C LYS A 317 -25.22 -1.49 -0.32
N GLY A 318 -25.60 -1.70 0.94
CA GLY A 318 -26.80 -1.07 1.51
C GLY A 318 -28.03 -1.24 0.62
N THR A 319 -28.97 -0.30 0.70
CA THR A 319 -30.15 -0.26 -0.18
C THR A 319 -29.91 0.47 -1.50
N ASP A 320 -28.78 1.18 -1.63
CA ASP A 320 -28.40 2.00 -2.78
C ASP A 320 -27.37 1.32 -3.71
N ASN A 321 -27.04 0.05 -3.45
CA ASN A 321 -26.03 -0.74 -4.16
C ASN A 321 -24.64 -0.08 -4.21
N TRP A 322 -24.25 0.64 -3.14
CA TRP A 322 -22.93 1.25 -3.07
C TRP A 322 -21.83 0.19 -3.15
N ASN A 323 -21.03 0.27 -4.21
CA ASN A 323 -19.88 -0.61 -4.40
C ASN A 323 -18.61 0.23 -4.47
N PRO A 324 -17.88 0.38 -3.36
CA PRO A 324 -16.65 1.15 -3.37
C PRO A 324 -15.47 0.41 -4.01
N VAL A 325 -15.48 -0.93 -4.10
CA VAL A 325 -14.40 -1.71 -4.74
C VAL A 325 -14.24 -1.32 -6.21
N ALA A 326 -15.35 -1.09 -6.91
CA ALA A 326 -15.33 -0.60 -8.28
C ALA A 326 -14.73 0.83 -8.39
N SER A 327 -14.85 1.64 -7.34
CA SER A 327 -14.34 3.01 -7.28
C SER A 327 -12.88 3.11 -6.80
N VAL A 328 -12.32 2.05 -6.20
CA VAL A 328 -10.92 2.01 -5.72
C VAL A 328 -9.99 1.28 -6.69
N LYS A 329 -10.22 1.39 -8.01
CA LYS A 329 -9.06 1.40 -8.92
C LYS A 329 -8.10 2.47 -8.40
N PRO A 330 -6.77 2.26 -8.39
CA PRO A 330 -5.84 3.24 -7.85
C PRO A 330 -5.96 4.54 -8.66
N THR A 331 -6.82 5.44 -8.22
CA THR A 331 -6.85 6.82 -8.65
C THR A 331 -5.52 7.38 -8.19
N SER A 332 -4.62 7.63 -9.15
CA SER A 332 -3.40 8.39 -8.96
C SER A 332 -3.68 9.55 -8.02
N THR A 333 -2.93 9.64 -6.93
CA THR A 333 -2.81 10.85 -6.10
C THR A 333 -2.85 12.09 -7.00
N PRO A 334 -3.60 13.16 -6.67
CA PRO A 334 -3.60 14.41 -7.40
C PRO A 334 -2.16 14.85 -7.62
N THR A 335 -1.71 14.68 -8.86
CA THR A 335 -0.38 15.10 -9.26
C THR A 335 -0.50 16.59 -9.48
N VAL A 336 0.03 17.40 -8.56
CA VAL A 336 0.35 18.80 -8.88
C VAL A 336 1.21 18.73 -10.13
N THR A 337 0.73 19.31 -11.23
CA THR A 337 1.44 19.35 -12.51
C THR A 337 2.79 20.03 -12.32
N LEU A 338 3.83 19.23 -12.08
CA LEU A 338 5.18 19.54 -12.51
C LEU A 338 5.28 19.11 -13.98
N LYS A 339 5.78 20.03 -14.79
CA LYS A 339 5.97 19.99 -16.24
C LYS A 339 6.31 18.57 -16.80
N PRO A 340 5.76 18.17 -17.97
CA PRO A 340 5.77 16.77 -18.41
C PRO A 340 7.18 16.26 -18.73
N THR A 341 7.42 14.97 -18.42
CA THR A 341 8.54 14.15 -18.91
C THR A 341 7.97 12.78 -19.34
N PRO A 342 8.43 12.15 -20.43
CA PRO A 342 7.57 11.60 -21.49
C PRO A 342 7.23 10.10 -21.39
N GLU A 343 6.23 9.69 -22.20
CA GLU A 343 5.87 8.29 -22.55
C GLU A 343 7.09 7.49 -23.05
N SER A 344 7.80 6.84 -22.13
CA SER A 344 8.69 5.73 -22.43
C SER A 344 8.78 4.85 -21.19
N GLY A 345 8.81 3.52 -21.36
CA GLY A 345 8.66 2.49 -20.32
C GLY A 345 9.73 2.45 -19.21
N TYR A 346 9.83 3.54 -18.47
CA TYR A 346 10.73 3.79 -17.36
C TYR A 346 9.92 4.36 -16.20
N SER A 347 10.01 3.75 -15.02
CA SER A 347 9.43 4.24 -13.77
C SER A 347 10.55 4.58 -12.80
N ILE A 348 10.73 5.86 -12.46
CA ILE A 348 11.73 6.31 -11.48
C ILE A 348 11.15 6.25 -10.06
N TYR A 349 11.86 5.55 -9.18
CA TYR A 349 11.58 5.44 -7.75
C TYR A 349 12.65 6.19 -6.97
N GLN A 350 12.32 7.41 -6.56
CA GLN A 350 13.21 8.27 -5.78
C GLN A 350 13.60 7.61 -4.44
N ALA A 351 14.86 7.71 -4.05
CA ALA A 351 15.37 7.10 -2.83
C ALA A 351 14.79 7.77 -1.57
N GLU A 352 14.54 9.07 -1.61
CA GLU A 352 13.92 9.81 -0.51
C GLU A 352 12.47 9.41 -0.21
N ASN A 353 11.84 8.68 -1.13
CA ASN A 353 10.48 8.16 -0.97
C ASN A 353 10.46 6.68 -0.55
N ALA A 354 11.63 6.04 -0.41
CA ALA A 354 11.76 4.66 -0.01
C ALA A 354 11.76 4.50 1.52
N SER A 355 11.47 3.30 2.01
CA SER A 355 11.74 2.96 3.41
C SER A 355 13.24 2.73 3.58
N TYR A 356 13.83 3.16 4.69
CA TYR A 356 15.26 2.94 4.93
C TYR A 356 15.55 2.69 6.41
N ASN A 357 16.64 1.96 6.68
CA ASN A 357 17.11 1.64 8.03
C ASN A 357 18.63 1.80 8.10
N GLN A 358 19.12 2.43 9.16
CA GLN A 358 20.55 2.76 9.31
C GLN A 358 21.08 3.50 8.07
N ALA A 359 20.26 4.43 7.60
CA ALA A 359 20.51 5.32 6.50
C ALA A 359 19.75 6.63 6.78
N VAL A 360 20.16 7.72 6.13
CA VAL A 360 19.73 9.08 6.43
C VAL A 360 19.41 9.80 5.13
N TYR A 361 18.27 10.49 5.13
CA TYR A 361 17.92 11.45 4.08
C TYR A 361 18.81 12.69 4.18
N GLU A 362 19.43 13.07 3.06
CA GLU A 362 20.32 14.23 2.99
C GLU A 362 20.12 15.06 1.72
N THR A 363 20.59 16.31 1.78
CA THR A 363 20.59 17.27 0.67
C THR A 363 21.96 17.94 0.49
N LYS A 364 23.00 17.46 1.20
CA LYS A 364 24.31 18.11 1.33
C LYS A 364 25.10 18.15 0.02
N ASN A 365 25.12 17.03 -0.71
CA ASN A 365 25.87 16.90 -1.95
C ASN A 365 24.97 17.25 -3.14
N ALA A 366 25.33 18.21 -3.97
CA ALA A 366 24.55 18.60 -5.15
C ALA A 366 24.51 17.50 -6.25
N GLY A 367 23.57 17.63 -7.19
CA GLY A 367 23.50 16.79 -8.39
C GLY A 367 22.55 15.59 -8.31
N TYR A 368 21.87 15.39 -7.17
CA TYR A 368 20.71 14.50 -7.06
C TYR A 368 19.49 15.09 -7.79
N THR A 369 18.49 14.24 -8.01
CA THR A 369 17.18 14.61 -8.54
C THR A 369 16.14 14.57 -7.41
N GLY A 370 14.93 15.08 -7.65
CA GLY A 370 13.92 15.10 -6.59
C GLY A 370 14.27 16.09 -5.46
N THR A 371 14.01 15.70 -4.21
CA THR A 371 14.18 16.58 -3.05
C THR A 371 15.45 16.31 -2.24
N GLY A 372 16.07 15.14 -2.41
CA GLY A 372 17.29 14.74 -1.71
C GLY A 372 17.81 13.40 -2.19
N TYR A 373 18.66 12.76 -1.39
CA TYR A 373 19.16 11.40 -1.62
C TYR A 373 19.27 10.67 -0.28
N ILE A 374 19.48 9.36 -0.31
CA ILE A 374 19.73 8.56 0.91
C ILE A 374 21.21 8.20 1.03
N ASN A 375 21.77 8.43 2.21
CA ASN A 375 23.12 8.09 2.63
C ASN A 375 23.10 6.94 3.66
N TYR A 376 23.90 5.90 3.48
CA TYR A 376 23.88 4.67 4.29
C TYR A 376 24.64 4.74 5.64
N ASP A 377 24.85 5.94 6.20
CA ASP A 377 25.40 6.26 7.54
C ASP A 377 26.57 5.39 8.07
N GLY A 378 27.36 4.76 7.19
CA GLY A 378 28.52 3.98 7.58
C GLY A 378 28.22 2.72 8.40
N VAL A 379 27.21 1.91 8.02
CA VAL A 379 26.93 0.63 8.69
C VAL A 379 26.68 -0.50 7.68
N ALA A 380 27.18 -1.71 7.98
CA ALA A 380 26.88 -2.93 7.23
C ALA A 380 25.44 -3.40 7.53
N GLY A 381 24.69 -3.76 6.49
CA GLY A 381 23.29 -4.19 6.61
C GLY A 381 22.29 -3.03 6.68
N GLY A 382 22.75 -1.77 6.70
CA GLY A 382 21.87 -0.62 6.44
C GLY A 382 21.25 -0.74 5.05
N TYR A 383 19.99 -0.34 4.89
CA TYR A 383 19.25 -0.60 3.66
C TYR A 383 18.30 0.52 3.23
N ILE A 384 18.01 0.51 1.93
CA ILE A 384 16.88 1.20 1.31
C ILE A 384 15.96 0.14 0.71
N GLU A 385 14.66 0.30 0.84
CA GLU A 385 13.64 -0.62 0.34
C GLU A 385 12.50 0.13 -0.38
N TRP A 386 12.29 -0.22 -1.65
CA TRP A 386 11.23 0.30 -2.50
C TRP A 386 10.10 -0.74 -2.65
N SER A 387 8.88 -0.25 -2.81
CA SER A 387 7.74 -1.06 -3.26
C SER A 387 7.45 -0.76 -4.73
N VAL A 388 7.64 -1.75 -5.58
CA VAL A 388 7.52 -1.65 -7.04
C VAL A 388 6.34 -2.49 -7.51
N ASN A 389 5.34 -1.85 -8.12
CA ASN A 389 4.20 -2.56 -8.70
C ASN A 389 4.46 -2.87 -10.17
N ILE A 390 4.41 -4.15 -10.54
CA ILE A 390 4.65 -4.61 -11.92
C ILE A 390 3.36 -5.18 -12.53
N PRO A 391 2.96 -4.76 -13.74
CA PRO A 391 1.68 -5.13 -14.34
C PRO A 391 1.60 -6.62 -14.76
N SER A 392 2.73 -7.25 -15.03
CA SER A 392 2.86 -8.64 -15.45
C SER A 392 4.19 -9.21 -14.99
N SER A 393 4.22 -10.45 -14.48
CA SER A 393 5.49 -11.06 -14.04
C SER A 393 6.50 -11.06 -15.19
N THR A 394 7.63 -10.38 -15.01
CA THR A 394 8.61 -10.15 -16.06
C THR A 394 9.99 -9.83 -15.48
N ILE A 395 11.03 -9.96 -16.30
CA ILE A 395 12.33 -9.39 -16.00
C ILE A 395 12.28 -7.89 -16.32
N VAL A 396 12.74 -7.10 -15.38
CA VAL A 396 12.95 -5.67 -15.53
C VAL A 396 14.42 -5.35 -15.28
N ARG A 397 14.89 -4.23 -15.82
CA ARG A 397 16.20 -3.70 -15.49
C ARG A 397 16.05 -2.62 -14.43
N LEU A 398 16.70 -2.82 -13.29
CA LEU A 398 16.84 -1.83 -12.23
C LEU A 398 18.10 -1.01 -12.48
N ASN A 399 17.95 0.30 -12.62
CA ASN A 399 19.03 1.26 -12.80
C ASN A 399 19.15 2.10 -11.53
N PHE A 400 20.19 1.88 -10.72
CA PHE A 400 20.45 2.65 -9.51
C PHE A 400 21.34 3.84 -9.84
N ARG A 401 20.81 5.06 -9.69
CA ARG A 401 21.62 6.28 -9.77
C ARG A 401 22.26 6.54 -8.41
N TYR A 402 23.59 6.61 -8.39
CA TYR A 402 24.37 6.62 -7.17
C TYR A 402 25.59 7.55 -7.25
N ALA A 403 26.04 8.02 -6.10
CA ALA A 403 27.34 8.69 -5.94
C ALA A 403 28.18 7.97 -4.89
N ASN A 404 29.44 7.73 -5.21
CA ASN A 404 30.44 7.20 -4.28
C ASN A 404 31.69 8.08 -4.37
N GLY A 405 31.77 9.08 -3.50
CA GLY A 405 32.90 10.02 -3.45
C GLY A 405 34.15 9.48 -2.76
N THR A 406 34.17 8.20 -2.35
CA THR A 406 35.36 7.56 -1.79
C THR A 406 36.24 6.93 -2.86
N THR A 407 37.38 6.36 -2.47
CA THR A 407 38.27 5.58 -3.36
C THR A 407 37.98 4.07 -3.34
N ASN A 408 37.09 3.61 -2.45
CA ASN A 408 36.76 2.20 -2.28
C ASN A 408 35.40 1.87 -2.91
N ASN A 409 35.24 0.63 -3.37
CA ASN A 409 33.95 0.10 -3.79
C ASN A 409 33.01 -0.03 -2.57
N ARG A 410 31.71 0.25 -2.76
CA ARG A 410 30.67 0.12 -1.73
C ARG A 410 29.57 -0.86 -2.16
N PRO A 411 29.83 -2.17 -2.11
CA PRO A 411 28.91 -3.15 -2.65
C PRO A 411 27.63 -3.28 -1.82
N MET A 412 26.51 -3.57 -2.49
CA MET A 412 25.23 -3.84 -1.86
C MET A 412 24.66 -5.18 -2.33
N GLU A 413 23.93 -5.88 -1.47
CA GLU A 413 23.07 -7.00 -1.86
C GLU A 413 21.69 -6.49 -2.28
N ILE A 414 21.14 -7.06 -3.35
CA ILE A 414 19.78 -6.77 -3.80
C ILE A 414 18.87 -7.95 -3.47
N LYS A 415 17.81 -7.69 -2.71
CA LYS A 415 16.80 -8.67 -2.28
C LYS A 415 15.43 -8.30 -2.82
N VAL A 416 14.70 -9.30 -3.29
CA VAL A 416 13.31 -9.13 -3.74
C VAL A 416 12.38 -9.92 -2.84
N ASN A 417 11.29 -9.28 -2.40
CA ASN A 417 10.23 -9.92 -1.61
C ASN A 417 10.74 -10.64 -0.34
N GLY A 418 11.80 -10.11 0.27
CA GLY A 418 12.43 -10.69 1.47
C GLY A 418 13.14 -12.03 1.24
N ALA A 419 13.31 -12.47 -0.02
CA ALA A 419 14.03 -13.68 -0.37
C ALA A 419 15.55 -13.55 -0.17
N ALA A 420 16.27 -14.66 -0.36
CA ALA A 420 17.73 -14.63 -0.45
C ALA A 420 18.18 -13.63 -1.53
N ALA A 421 19.34 -13.00 -1.34
CA ALA A 421 19.85 -12.01 -2.27
C ALA A 421 19.94 -12.59 -3.69
N VAL A 422 19.43 -11.84 -4.67
CA VAL A 422 19.50 -12.21 -6.09
C VAL A 422 20.95 -12.04 -6.62
N GLY A 423 21.77 -11.28 -5.89
CA GLY A 423 23.21 -11.13 -6.10
C GLY A 423 23.79 -9.98 -5.28
N SER A 424 25.11 -9.80 -5.38
CA SER A 424 25.81 -8.59 -4.91
C SER A 424 26.16 -7.69 -6.09
N MET A 425 26.07 -6.38 -5.87
CA MET A 425 26.27 -5.34 -6.88
C MET A 425 27.34 -4.37 -6.41
N ASN A 426 28.33 -4.12 -7.26
CA ASN A 426 29.43 -3.20 -6.96
C ASN A 426 29.03 -1.76 -7.28
N PHE A 427 29.35 -0.82 -6.40
CA PHE A 427 29.16 0.61 -6.62
C PHE A 427 30.52 1.29 -6.51
N TYR A 428 31.27 1.28 -7.62
CA TYR A 428 32.62 1.82 -7.69
C TYR A 428 32.66 3.34 -7.50
N PRO A 429 33.80 3.90 -7.06
CA PRO A 429 34.03 5.34 -6.96
C PRO A 429 33.52 6.12 -8.18
N THR A 430 32.75 7.17 -7.93
CA THR A 430 32.30 8.13 -8.96
C THR A 430 33.22 9.36 -9.02
N GLY A 431 34.23 9.42 -8.14
CA GLY A 431 35.24 10.49 -8.07
C GLY A 431 34.86 11.65 -7.14
N SER A 432 33.57 11.88 -6.89
CA SER A 432 33.07 12.88 -5.93
C SER A 432 31.64 12.53 -5.50
N TRP A 433 31.25 12.94 -4.29
CA TRP A 433 29.87 12.81 -3.80
C TRP A 433 28.84 13.65 -4.59
N THR A 434 29.31 14.59 -5.40
CA THR A 434 28.47 15.38 -6.32
C THR A 434 28.46 14.82 -7.75
N THR A 435 29.19 13.73 -8.01
CA THR A 435 29.23 13.05 -9.31
C THR A 435 28.42 11.77 -9.22
N TRP A 436 27.40 11.66 -10.06
CA TRP A 436 26.41 10.59 -10.01
C TRP A 436 26.49 9.73 -11.27
N ASN A 437 26.65 8.42 -11.07
CA ASN A 437 26.64 7.41 -12.13
C ASN A 437 25.42 6.51 -11.98
N VAL A 438 25.17 5.67 -12.98
CA VAL A 438 24.14 4.63 -12.93
C VAL A 438 24.83 3.28 -12.96
N ASN A 439 24.39 2.37 -12.09
CA ASN A 439 24.72 0.95 -12.20
C ASN A 439 23.43 0.13 -12.26
N SER A 440 23.43 -0.94 -13.05
CA SER A 440 22.22 -1.65 -13.43
C SER A 440 22.27 -3.14 -13.13
N THR A 441 21.12 -3.72 -12.80
CA THR A 441 20.94 -5.18 -12.66
C THR A 441 19.58 -5.59 -13.19
N ASP A 442 19.51 -6.75 -13.82
CA ASP A 442 18.26 -7.31 -14.32
C ASP A 442 17.67 -8.23 -13.24
N ILE A 443 16.37 -8.10 -13.00
CA ILE A 443 15.70 -8.83 -11.93
C ILE A 443 14.30 -9.28 -12.34
N TYR A 444 13.93 -10.49 -11.94
CA TYR A 444 12.58 -10.98 -12.13
C TYR A 444 11.66 -10.47 -11.02
N LEU A 445 10.56 -9.84 -11.43
CA LEU A 445 9.52 -9.39 -10.53
C LEU A 445 8.21 -10.09 -10.88
N THR A 446 7.44 -10.46 -9.85
CA THR A 446 6.11 -11.05 -10.04
C THR A 446 5.07 -9.97 -10.30
N LYS A 447 3.98 -10.30 -11.01
CA LYS A 447 2.84 -9.40 -11.17
C LYS A 447 2.34 -8.94 -9.79
N GLY A 448 2.10 -7.63 -9.66
CA GLY A 448 1.70 -7.00 -8.42
C GLY A 448 2.87 -6.32 -7.72
N ILE A 449 2.73 -6.06 -6.42
CA ILE A 449 3.71 -5.34 -5.63
C ILE A 449 4.87 -6.26 -5.27
N ASN A 450 6.09 -5.81 -5.54
CA ASN A 450 7.33 -6.44 -5.13
C ASN A 450 8.11 -5.47 -4.24
N THR A 451 8.71 -5.97 -3.16
CA THR A 451 9.69 -5.18 -2.41
C THR A 451 11.07 -5.39 -2.99
N ILE A 452 11.83 -4.31 -3.15
CA ILE A 452 13.22 -4.34 -3.64
C ILE A 452 14.08 -3.67 -2.58
N ARG A 453 14.96 -4.43 -1.93
CA ARG A 453 15.86 -3.94 -0.89
C ARG A 453 17.30 -3.95 -1.39
N ALA A 454 17.97 -2.81 -1.28
CA ALA A 454 19.40 -2.67 -1.48
C ALA A 454 20.07 -2.47 -0.12
N ALA A 455 20.81 -3.48 0.37
CA ALA A 455 21.47 -3.45 1.67
C ALA A 455 23.00 -3.42 1.54
N SER A 456 23.67 -2.58 2.31
CA SER A 456 25.12 -2.45 2.32
C SER A 456 25.80 -3.74 2.80
N LEU A 457 26.89 -4.14 2.14
CA LEU A 457 27.66 -5.33 2.54
C LEU A 457 28.88 -5.00 3.42
N THR A 458 29.19 -3.72 3.58
CA THR A 458 30.42 -3.27 4.26
C THR A 458 30.11 -2.35 5.42
N ALA A 459 30.98 -2.35 6.43
CA ALA A 459 30.89 -1.45 7.57
C ALA A 459 31.01 0.03 7.17
N GLU A 460 31.49 0.34 5.97
CA GLU A 460 31.53 1.71 5.42
C GLU A 460 30.18 2.19 4.85
N GLY A 461 29.14 1.36 4.90
CA GLY A 461 27.83 1.61 4.31
C GLY A 461 27.81 1.46 2.78
N GLY A 462 26.64 1.72 2.19
CA GLY A 462 26.42 1.80 0.74
C GLY A 462 26.85 3.16 0.15
N PRO A 463 26.76 3.33 -1.18
CA PRO A 463 26.89 4.64 -1.82
C PRO A 463 25.70 5.55 -1.47
N ASN A 464 25.78 6.84 -1.81
CA ASN A 464 24.59 7.68 -1.80
C ASN A 464 23.69 7.26 -2.96
N ILE A 465 22.40 7.01 -2.70
CA ILE A 465 21.43 6.64 -3.74
C ILE A 465 20.47 7.80 -3.95
N ASP A 466 20.36 8.23 -5.21
CA ASP A 466 19.42 9.25 -5.67
C ASP A 466 18.08 8.60 -6.03
N TYR A 467 18.09 7.65 -6.97
CA TYR A 467 16.90 6.88 -7.32
C TYR A 467 17.23 5.48 -7.83
N MET A 468 16.20 4.65 -7.89
CA MET A 468 16.15 3.43 -8.68
C MET A 468 15.15 3.60 -9.81
N GLU A 469 15.57 3.45 -11.05
CA GLU A 469 14.67 3.40 -12.20
C GLU A 469 14.39 1.94 -12.58
N VAL A 470 13.12 1.62 -12.83
CA VAL A 470 12.67 0.34 -13.35
C VAL A 470 12.39 0.52 -14.83
N SER A 471 13.07 -0.24 -15.66
CA SER A 471 12.96 -0.19 -17.11
C SER A 471 12.54 -1.54 -17.67
N GLU A 472 11.62 -1.51 -18.64
CA GLU A 472 11.31 -2.72 -19.41
C GLU A 472 12.51 -3.12 -20.26
N ILE A 473 12.88 -4.40 -20.20
CA ILE A 473 13.78 -4.97 -21.19
C ILE A 473 12.94 -5.21 -22.43
N LYS A 474 13.04 -4.32 -23.43
CA LYS A 474 12.40 -4.53 -24.73
C LYS A 474 13.02 -5.76 -25.38
N ASN A 475 12.35 -6.90 -25.25
CA ASN A 475 12.66 -8.08 -26.03
C ASN A 475 12.38 -7.73 -27.50
N THR A 476 13.43 -7.67 -28.32
CA THR A 476 13.29 -7.79 -29.77
C THR A 476 12.42 -9.01 -30.09
N PRO A 477 11.53 -8.93 -31.10
CA PRO A 477 10.52 -9.96 -31.35
C PRO A 477 11.21 -11.30 -31.52
N THR A 478 10.89 -12.23 -30.61
CA THR A 478 11.47 -13.56 -30.62
C THR A 478 10.83 -14.35 -31.77
N PRO A 479 11.62 -14.89 -32.72
CA PRO A 479 11.07 -15.68 -33.82
C PRO A 479 10.33 -16.90 -33.29
N SER A 480 9.14 -17.15 -33.83
CA SER A 480 8.40 -18.39 -33.65
C SER A 480 9.20 -19.57 -34.20
N ASN A 481 9.88 -20.34 -33.33
CA ASN A 481 10.22 -21.77 -33.47
C ASN A 481 11.13 -22.20 -32.30
N TYR A 482 10.56 -22.65 -31.18
CA TYR A 482 11.34 -23.23 -30.07
C TYR A 482 10.97 -24.69 -29.82
N VAL A 483 11.72 -25.57 -30.47
CA VAL A 483 11.69 -27.04 -30.35
C VAL A 483 12.74 -27.55 -29.33
N SER A 484 13.57 -26.69 -28.70
CA SER A 484 14.82 -27.12 -28.02
C SER A 484 14.92 -26.88 -26.50
N VAL A 485 13.83 -26.87 -25.75
CA VAL A 485 13.85 -26.63 -24.28
C VAL A 485 13.84 -27.91 -23.44
N ASP A 486 13.63 -29.05 -24.10
CA ASP A 486 13.85 -30.39 -23.56
C ASP A 486 15.32 -30.74 -23.78
N LEU A 487 16.13 -30.52 -22.74
CA LEU A 487 17.59 -30.66 -22.79
C LEU A 487 18.02 -32.12 -22.63
N ASN A 488 17.18 -32.97 -22.03
CA ASN A 488 17.48 -34.38 -21.83
C ASN A 488 16.85 -35.30 -22.90
N GLY A 489 15.93 -34.79 -23.72
CA GLY A 489 15.25 -35.49 -24.81
C GLY A 489 14.12 -36.42 -24.38
N ASP A 490 13.62 -36.31 -23.14
CA ASP A 490 12.60 -37.20 -22.57
C ASP A 490 11.16 -36.76 -22.88
N ARG A 491 10.99 -35.65 -23.61
CA ARG A 491 9.73 -34.99 -23.99
C ARG A 491 8.92 -34.41 -22.84
N ILE A 492 9.52 -34.27 -21.65
CA ILE A 492 8.90 -33.71 -20.47
C ILE A 492 9.81 -32.62 -19.92
N ILE A 493 9.38 -31.36 -20.02
CA ILE A 493 10.17 -30.24 -19.47
C ILE A 493 10.02 -30.23 -17.95
N ASN A 494 11.08 -30.61 -17.24
CA ASN A 494 11.05 -30.76 -15.79
C ASN A 494 12.39 -30.42 -15.12
N MET A 495 12.55 -30.82 -13.86
CA MET A 495 13.75 -30.54 -13.08
C MET A 495 15.01 -31.17 -13.69
N ALA A 496 14.88 -32.27 -14.44
CA ALA A 496 15.99 -32.91 -15.14
C ALA A 496 16.63 -31.99 -16.19
N ASP A 497 15.84 -31.20 -16.93
CA ASP A 497 16.37 -30.21 -17.88
C ASP A 497 17.08 -29.07 -17.14
N LEU A 498 16.51 -28.63 -16.02
CA LEU A 498 17.09 -27.58 -15.19
C LEU A 498 18.45 -28.00 -14.60
N ILE A 499 18.61 -29.28 -14.26
CA ILE A 499 19.87 -29.86 -13.77
C ILE A 499 20.94 -29.86 -14.87
N ILE A 500 20.57 -30.14 -16.13
CA ILE A 500 21.51 -30.07 -17.26
C ILE A 500 22.00 -28.64 -17.44
N LEU A 501 21.09 -27.67 -17.42
CA LEU A 501 21.44 -26.26 -17.55
C LEU A 501 22.31 -25.77 -16.37
N ALA A 502 22.00 -26.21 -15.15
CA ALA A 502 22.77 -25.87 -13.95
C ALA A 502 24.24 -26.30 -14.03
N SER A 503 24.54 -27.40 -14.72
CA SER A 503 25.93 -27.89 -14.91
C SER A 503 26.82 -26.92 -15.69
N THR A 504 26.20 -26.06 -16.50
CA THR A 504 26.86 -25.06 -17.35
C THR A 504 26.56 -23.63 -16.93
N PHE A 505 25.91 -23.43 -15.77
CA PHE A 505 25.48 -22.10 -15.31
C PHE A 505 26.66 -21.15 -15.10
N ASN A 506 26.43 -19.88 -15.41
CA ASN A 506 27.43 -18.80 -15.36
C ASN A 506 28.63 -19.08 -16.28
N ALA A 507 28.40 -19.68 -17.44
CA ALA A 507 29.40 -19.87 -18.50
C ALA A 507 29.10 -18.93 -19.66
N VAL A 508 30.14 -18.30 -20.22
CA VAL A 508 30.02 -17.45 -21.42
C VAL A 508 30.67 -18.11 -22.62
N ARG A 509 30.25 -17.72 -23.83
CA ARG A 509 30.82 -18.24 -25.09
C ARG A 509 32.34 -18.08 -25.10
N GLY A 510 33.06 -19.22 -25.12
CA GLY A 510 34.51 -19.29 -25.02
C GLY A 510 35.01 -19.99 -23.76
N ASP A 511 34.16 -20.15 -22.74
CA ASP A 511 34.47 -20.96 -21.57
C ASP A 511 34.45 -22.45 -21.91
N GLY A 512 35.36 -23.24 -21.32
CA GLY A 512 35.41 -24.69 -21.54
C GLY A 512 34.18 -25.46 -21.07
N LYS A 513 33.34 -24.83 -20.21
CA LYS A 513 32.06 -25.38 -19.73
C LYS A 513 30.84 -24.79 -20.45
N TYR A 514 31.02 -23.91 -21.45
CA TYR A 514 29.90 -23.36 -22.21
C TYR A 514 29.37 -24.41 -23.19
N ALA A 515 28.07 -24.68 -23.12
CA ALA A 515 27.36 -25.54 -24.05
C ALA A 515 26.32 -24.71 -24.81
N GLU A 516 26.49 -24.57 -26.13
CA GLU A 516 25.61 -23.74 -26.97
C GLU A 516 24.14 -24.21 -26.94
N ALA A 517 23.89 -25.49 -26.66
CA ALA A 517 22.53 -26.03 -26.48
C ALA A 517 21.83 -25.53 -25.20
N ASN A 518 22.58 -25.10 -24.19
CA ASN A 518 22.05 -24.65 -22.90
C ASN A 518 21.90 -23.11 -22.83
N ASP A 519 22.38 -22.40 -23.86
CA ASP A 519 22.15 -20.97 -24.10
C ASP A 519 20.84 -20.82 -24.90
N LEU A 520 19.73 -20.99 -24.18
CA LEU A 520 18.39 -21.13 -24.73
C LEU A 520 17.87 -19.82 -25.32
N ASN A 521 18.32 -18.68 -24.80
CA ASN A 521 17.98 -17.36 -25.34
C ASN A 521 18.99 -16.86 -26.40
N LYS A 522 20.10 -17.58 -26.60
CA LYS A 522 21.18 -17.29 -27.57
C LYS A 522 21.86 -15.94 -27.32
N ASP A 523 21.97 -15.52 -26.07
CA ASP A 523 22.63 -14.27 -25.68
C ASP A 523 24.15 -14.41 -25.51
N GLY A 524 24.68 -15.63 -25.62
CA GLY A 524 26.09 -15.94 -25.47
C GLY A 524 26.52 -16.24 -24.04
N ALA A 525 25.59 -16.32 -23.08
CA ALA A 525 25.84 -16.57 -21.67
C ALA A 525 24.78 -17.46 -21.04
N ILE A 526 25.17 -18.61 -20.49
CA ILE A 526 24.24 -19.51 -19.81
C ILE A 526 23.99 -19.00 -18.40
N ASN A 527 22.82 -18.41 -18.16
CA ASN A 527 22.51 -17.70 -16.93
C ASN A 527 21.04 -17.88 -16.52
N MET A 528 20.58 -17.06 -15.58
CA MET A 528 19.20 -17.15 -15.06
C MET A 528 18.17 -16.93 -16.16
N SER A 529 18.51 -16.20 -17.23
CA SER A 529 17.66 -16.01 -18.40
C SER A 529 17.33 -17.35 -19.07
N ASP A 530 18.28 -18.27 -19.17
CA ASP A 530 18.05 -19.60 -19.75
C ASP A 530 17.27 -20.51 -18.81
N VAL A 531 17.54 -20.43 -17.50
CA VAL A 531 16.72 -21.12 -16.47
C VAL A 531 15.25 -20.72 -16.60
N ILE A 532 14.99 -19.44 -16.86
CA ILE A 532 13.64 -18.91 -17.01
C ILE A 532 12.97 -19.43 -18.30
N VAL A 533 13.72 -19.68 -19.38
CA VAL A 533 13.19 -20.31 -20.60
C VAL A 533 12.66 -21.72 -20.30
N ILE A 534 13.35 -22.50 -19.46
CA ILE A 534 12.86 -23.81 -18.99
C ILE A 534 11.67 -23.64 -18.05
N ALA A 535 11.76 -22.72 -17.07
CA ALA A 535 10.73 -22.50 -16.07
C ALA A 535 9.38 -22.07 -16.70
N ALA A 536 9.41 -21.29 -17.78
CA ALA A 536 8.22 -20.87 -18.51
C ALA A 536 7.42 -22.04 -19.13
N LYS A 537 8.05 -23.21 -19.27
CA LYS A 537 7.46 -24.41 -19.85
C LYS A 537 7.50 -25.61 -18.90
N PHE A 538 7.78 -25.37 -17.62
CA PHE A 538 7.90 -26.42 -16.61
C PHE A 538 6.59 -27.21 -16.47
N ASN A 539 6.68 -28.55 -16.45
CA ASN A 539 5.57 -29.51 -16.50
C ASN A 539 4.75 -29.51 -17.81
N SER A 540 5.23 -28.90 -18.89
CA SER A 540 4.63 -29.12 -20.21
C SER A 540 5.22 -30.35 -20.89
N SER A 541 4.37 -31.10 -21.58
CA SER A 541 4.78 -32.17 -22.49
C SER A 541 4.88 -31.59 -23.90
N ILE A 542 5.88 -32.03 -24.66
CA ILE A 542 6.12 -31.58 -26.05
C ILE A 542 5.76 -32.69 -27.04
#